data_AF-A0A7J6BFB1-F1
#
_entry.id   AF-A0A7J6BFB1-F1
#
_cell.length_a   1.000
_cell.length_b   1.000
_cell.length_c   1.000
_cell.angle_alpha   90.00
_cell.angle_beta   90.00
_cell.angle_gamma   90.00
#
_symmetry.space_group_name_H-M   'P 1'
#
loop_
_entity.id
_entity.type
_entity.pdbx_description
1 polymer ?
#
loop_
_entity_poly.entity_id
_entity_poly.type
_entity_poly.pdbx_seq_one_letter_code
_entity_poly.pdbx_strand_id
1 'polypeptide(L)'
;MFRLCKRAVFIHEQWIVKVNLSLSPYSTSPVRLGVLQKVNENCERFLKQRFPHFSILYHTLRKGFQLLLEDVKEVSRIKRTIWINNIHYRELPYREMKRLILFRRNMIKAIPLLVISLPPFAIGFVFILMCLFPRQLLFRHFWTPQQQRKFQMIDHIKRSQCQAKILDSLVLTVPRVSVSHQRSLLNLCSKVQDGKHPRVSEVRAVRDVFFRSSPLGMQCVVPRHLRLLGSQIPVIVWFPSFLVRRRLTIKALDLLYLDRALQRLGPDQLTEDEMRQACDLRGLNPSRLTSDHCKEWLHQWLELSANINESEISLLLHCMTLLTLNYPPVTK
;
A
#
# COMPACT_ATOMS: atom_id res chain seq x y z
N MET A 1 -22.55 -29.37 -8.35
CA MET A 1 -22.39 -27.92 -8.55
C MET A 1 -23.00 -27.40 -9.87
N PHE A 2 -22.85 -28.07 -11.01
CA PHE A 2 -23.40 -27.60 -12.30
C PHE A 2 -24.94 -27.49 -12.39
N ARG A 3 -25.69 -28.34 -11.66
CA ARG A 3 -27.18 -28.28 -11.63
C ARG A 3 -27.73 -27.09 -10.82
N LEU A 4 -26.96 -26.56 -9.86
CA LEU A 4 -27.35 -25.38 -9.07
C LEU A 4 -27.07 -24.07 -9.84
N CYS A 5 -25.98 -24.01 -10.60
CA CYS A 5 -25.70 -22.88 -11.51
C CYS A 5 -26.73 -22.77 -12.64
N LYS A 6 -27.18 -23.88 -13.25
CA LYS A 6 -28.23 -23.82 -14.29
C LYS A 6 -29.56 -23.29 -13.76
N ARG A 7 -29.96 -23.62 -12.52
CA ARG A 7 -31.18 -23.07 -11.90
C ARG A 7 -31.04 -21.59 -11.53
N ALA A 8 -29.86 -21.14 -11.12
CA ALA A 8 -29.62 -19.72 -10.82
C ALA A 8 -29.63 -18.84 -12.09
N VAL A 9 -29.07 -19.33 -13.20
CA VAL A 9 -29.08 -18.62 -14.49
C VAL A 9 -30.48 -18.55 -15.10
N PHE A 10 -31.27 -19.62 -15.00
CA PHE A 10 -32.65 -19.64 -15.50
C PHE A 10 -33.59 -18.70 -14.71
N ILE A 11 -33.36 -18.54 -13.40
CA ILE A 11 -34.12 -17.58 -12.57
C ILE A 11 -33.68 -16.13 -12.88
N HIS A 12 -32.41 -15.91 -13.21
CA HIS A 12 -31.89 -14.58 -13.58
C HIS A 12 -32.43 -14.10 -14.94
N GLU A 13 -32.57 -15.00 -15.92
CA GLU A 13 -33.20 -14.72 -17.22
C GLU A 13 -34.68 -14.34 -17.09
N GLN A 14 -35.46 -15.08 -16.27
CA GLN A 14 -36.87 -14.72 -16.02
C GLN A 14 -37.03 -13.40 -15.25
N TRP A 15 -36.05 -13.02 -14.43
CA TRP A 15 -36.08 -11.77 -13.67
C TRP A 15 -35.71 -10.56 -14.55
N ILE A 16 -34.74 -10.69 -15.46
CA ILE A 16 -34.37 -9.63 -16.42
C ILE A 16 -35.52 -9.32 -17.38
N VAL A 17 -36.27 -10.32 -17.85
CA VAL A 17 -37.41 -10.10 -18.74
C VAL A 17 -38.57 -9.39 -18.04
N LYS A 18 -38.74 -9.55 -16.71
CA LYS A 18 -39.77 -8.85 -15.92
C LYS A 18 -39.37 -7.43 -15.48
N VAL A 19 -38.09 -7.13 -15.39
CA VAL A 19 -37.58 -5.83 -14.87
C VAL A 19 -37.37 -4.78 -15.97
N ASN A 20 -37.40 -5.18 -17.24
CA ASN A 20 -37.18 -4.27 -18.38
C ASN A 20 -38.39 -3.41 -18.80
N LEU A 21 -39.47 -3.35 -18.02
CA LEU A 21 -40.49 -2.30 -18.21
C LEU A 21 -40.19 -1.09 -17.33
N SER A 22 -39.66 -0.04 -17.98
CA SER A 22 -39.61 1.37 -17.58
C SER A 22 -38.52 1.82 -16.59
N LEU A 23 -37.28 1.92 -17.06
CA LEU A 23 -36.25 2.76 -16.44
C LEU A 23 -35.74 3.80 -17.44
N SER A 24 -36.51 4.90 -17.55
CA SER A 24 -35.98 6.19 -18.00
C SER A 24 -35.20 6.83 -16.84
N PRO A 25 -33.96 7.32 -17.03
CA PRO A 25 -33.20 7.99 -15.99
C PRO A 25 -33.73 9.42 -15.81
N TYR A 26 -33.57 9.98 -14.61
CA TYR A 26 -34.00 11.33 -14.16
C TYR A 26 -35.42 11.44 -13.59
N SER A 27 -35.64 10.93 -12.36
CA SER A 27 -36.56 11.58 -11.41
C SER A 27 -36.37 11.06 -9.98
N THR A 28 -35.97 11.95 -9.07
CA THR A 28 -35.84 11.72 -7.62
C THR A 28 -37.20 11.91 -6.94
N SER A 29 -37.98 10.84 -6.77
CA SER A 29 -39.19 10.88 -5.91
C SER A 29 -39.00 10.02 -4.65
N PRO A 30 -39.43 10.50 -3.46
CA PRO A 30 -39.22 9.81 -2.18
C PRO A 30 -39.95 8.46 -2.10
N VAL A 31 -41.03 8.29 -2.87
CA VAL A 31 -41.83 7.05 -2.94
C VAL A 31 -41.04 5.92 -3.61
N ARG A 32 -40.29 6.19 -4.69
CA ARG A 32 -39.45 5.18 -5.34
C ARG A 32 -38.25 4.78 -4.48
N LEU A 33 -37.74 5.68 -3.65
CA LEU A 33 -36.67 5.40 -2.69
C LEU A 33 -37.14 4.39 -1.63
N GLY A 34 -38.37 4.54 -1.13
CA GLY A 34 -38.98 3.61 -0.16
C GLY A 34 -39.25 2.22 -0.73
N VAL A 35 -39.67 2.13 -2.01
CA VAL A 35 -39.84 0.83 -2.70
C VAL A 35 -38.49 0.14 -2.92
N LEU A 36 -37.46 0.88 -3.34
CA LEU A 36 -36.09 0.37 -3.46
C LEU A 36 -35.53 -0.13 -2.13
N GLN A 37 -35.78 0.59 -1.03
CA GLN A 37 -35.38 0.16 0.31
C GLN A 37 -36.09 -1.15 0.72
N LYS A 38 -37.41 -1.24 0.52
CA LYS A 38 -38.20 -2.43 0.88
C LYS A 38 -37.83 -3.67 0.05
N VAL A 39 -37.53 -3.50 -1.23
CA VAL A 39 -37.03 -4.56 -2.11
C VAL A 39 -35.63 -5.00 -1.69
N ASN A 40 -34.74 -4.06 -1.36
CA ASN A 40 -33.40 -4.37 -0.86
C ASN A 40 -33.45 -5.16 0.46
N GLU A 41 -34.32 -4.79 1.41
CA GLU A 41 -34.52 -5.50 2.67
C GLU A 41 -35.06 -6.92 2.50
N ASN A 42 -36.00 -7.11 1.57
CA ASN A 42 -36.54 -8.43 1.25
C ASN A 42 -35.47 -9.33 0.59
N CYS A 43 -34.66 -8.78 -0.31
CA CYS A 43 -33.49 -9.48 -0.87
C CYS A 43 -32.48 -9.86 0.22
N GLU A 44 -32.19 -8.97 1.16
CA GLU A 44 -31.27 -9.26 2.28
C GLU A 44 -31.81 -10.37 3.20
N ARG A 45 -33.10 -10.37 3.52
CA ARG A 45 -33.74 -11.45 4.31
C ARG A 45 -33.69 -12.78 3.56
N PHE A 46 -33.98 -12.80 2.26
CA PHE A 46 -33.94 -14.01 1.44
C PHE A 46 -32.51 -14.58 1.30
N LEU A 47 -31.50 -13.71 1.12
CA LEU A 47 -30.09 -14.12 1.04
C LEU A 47 -29.58 -14.69 2.37
N LYS A 48 -29.94 -14.09 3.51
CA LYS A 48 -29.58 -14.59 4.85
C LYS A 48 -30.15 -15.98 5.13
N GLN A 49 -31.39 -16.23 4.71
CA GLN A 49 -32.10 -17.48 5.00
C GLN A 49 -31.65 -18.65 4.14
N ARG A 50 -31.26 -18.40 2.89
CA ARG A 50 -30.88 -19.46 1.92
C ARG A 50 -29.37 -19.70 1.84
N PHE A 51 -28.54 -18.69 2.07
CA PHE A 51 -27.09 -18.75 1.89
C PHE A 51 -26.32 -17.83 2.86
N PRO A 52 -26.07 -18.25 4.11
CA PRO A 52 -25.47 -17.39 5.14
C PRO A 52 -24.08 -16.86 4.77
N HIS A 53 -23.24 -17.66 4.11
CA HIS A 53 -21.92 -17.21 3.64
C HIS A 53 -21.98 -16.11 2.56
N PHE A 54 -22.94 -16.20 1.62
CA PHE A 54 -23.11 -15.17 0.59
C PHE A 54 -23.60 -13.84 1.17
N SER A 55 -24.42 -13.89 2.22
CA SER A 55 -24.88 -12.67 2.90
C SER A 55 -23.74 -11.87 3.55
N ILE A 56 -22.76 -12.57 4.15
CA ILE A 56 -21.57 -11.95 4.75
C ILE A 56 -20.69 -11.32 3.66
N LEU A 57 -20.49 -12.02 2.54
CA LEU A 57 -19.72 -11.52 1.40
C LEU A 57 -20.40 -10.29 0.77
N TYR A 58 -21.70 -10.37 0.51
CA TYR A 58 -22.48 -9.27 -0.05
C TYR A 58 -22.43 -8.02 0.84
N HIS A 59 -22.61 -8.19 2.15
CA HIS A 59 -22.56 -7.07 3.09
C HIS A 59 -21.15 -6.48 3.22
N THR A 60 -20.10 -7.32 3.21
CA THR A 60 -18.70 -6.86 3.21
C THR A 60 -18.38 -6.10 1.91
N LEU A 61 -18.90 -6.57 0.78
CA LEU A 61 -18.80 -5.90 -0.52
C LEU A 61 -19.52 -4.56 -0.54
N ARG A 62 -20.78 -4.52 -0.12
CA ARG A 62 -21.57 -3.30 -0.10
C ARG A 62 -20.92 -2.23 0.78
N LYS A 63 -20.48 -2.62 1.99
CA LYS A 63 -19.71 -1.74 2.88
C LYS A 63 -18.41 -1.28 2.26
N GLY A 64 -17.63 -2.17 1.65
CA GLY A 64 -16.38 -1.82 0.99
C GLY A 64 -16.57 -0.83 -0.16
N PHE A 65 -17.65 -0.96 -0.93
CA PHE A 65 -17.98 -0.02 -2.01
C PHE A 65 -18.40 1.36 -1.47
N GLN A 66 -19.20 1.40 -0.40
CA GLN A 66 -19.56 2.66 0.28
C GLN A 66 -18.30 3.41 0.75
N LEU A 67 -17.40 2.73 1.45
CA LEU A 67 -16.12 3.30 1.90
C LEU A 67 -15.25 3.78 0.73
N LEU A 68 -15.23 3.05 -0.39
CA LEU A 68 -14.49 3.48 -1.57
C LEU A 68 -15.08 4.74 -2.21
N LEU A 69 -16.41 4.88 -2.25
CA LEU A 69 -17.03 6.09 -2.77
C LEU A 69 -16.73 7.29 -1.87
N GLU A 70 -16.70 7.11 -0.55
CA GLU A 70 -16.29 8.14 0.40
C GLU A 70 -14.83 8.56 0.15
N ASP A 71 -13.93 7.59 0.01
CA ASP A 71 -12.53 7.84 -0.36
C ASP A 71 -12.40 8.61 -1.69
N VAL A 72 -13.18 8.22 -2.71
CA VAL A 72 -13.20 8.90 -4.03
C VAL A 72 -13.66 10.35 -3.87
N LYS A 73 -14.71 10.60 -3.08
CA LYS A 73 -15.22 11.95 -2.83
C LYS A 73 -14.19 12.82 -2.14
N GLU A 74 -13.56 12.32 -1.09
CA GLU A 74 -12.52 13.03 -0.34
C GLU A 74 -11.29 13.32 -1.19
N VAL A 75 -10.82 12.34 -1.98
CA VAL A 75 -9.68 12.53 -2.89
C VAL A 75 -10.01 13.53 -4.00
N SER A 76 -11.25 13.49 -4.50
CA SER A 76 -11.71 14.47 -5.49
C SER A 76 -11.79 15.87 -4.91
N ARG A 77 -12.18 16.01 -3.64
CA ARG A 77 -12.14 17.29 -2.90
C ARG A 77 -10.71 17.81 -2.82
N ILE A 78 -9.76 16.99 -2.36
CA ILE A 78 -8.34 17.36 -2.26
C ILE A 78 -7.79 17.78 -3.63
N LYS A 79 -8.06 17.01 -4.70
CA LYS A 79 -7.63 17.37 -6.06
C LYS A 79 -8.23 18.68 -6.55
N ARG A 80 -9.50 18.94 -6.23
CA ARG A 80 -10.16 20.20 -6.55
C ARG A 80 -9.49 21.36 -5.82
N THR A 81 -9.18 21.21 -4.53
CA THR A 81 -8.45 22.23 -3.75
C THR A 81 -7.08 22.52 -4.34
N ILE A 82 -6.33 21.48 -4.73
CA ILE A 82 -5.04 21.63 -5.43
C ILE A 82 -5.20 22.44 -6.72
N TRP A 83 -6.22 22.13 -7.50
CA TRP A 83 -6.46 22.78 -8.79
C TRP A 83 -6.90 24.24 -8.63
N ILE A 84 -7.82 24.53 -7.69
CA ILE A 84 -8.32 25.89 -7.44
C ILE A 84 -7.22 26.79 -6.85
N ASN A 85 -6.49 26.28 -5.86
CA ASN A 85 -5.51 27.07 -5.12
C ASN A 85 -4.11 27.02 -5.75
N ASN A 86 -3.93 26.29 -6.85
CA ASN A 86 -2.66 26.04 -7.53
C ASN A 86 -1.53 25.57 -6.58
N ILE A 87 -1.89 24.79 -5.55
CA ILE A 87 -0.96 24.33 -4.52
C ILE A 87 -0.10 23.19 -5.08
N HIS A 88 1.21 23.27 -4.88
CA HIS A 88 2.09 22.19 -5.32
C HIS A 88 1.89 20.93 -4.46
N TYR A 89 1.94 19.74 -5.05
CA TYR A 89 1.74 18.45 -4.35
C TYR A 89 2.62 18.28 -3.10
N ARG A 90 3.79 18.92 -3.08
CA ARG A 90 4.79 18.87 -1.99
C ARG A 90 4.41 19.71 -0.76
N GLU A 91 3.43 20.60 -0.88
CA GLU A 91 2.99 21.52 0.18
C GLU A 91 1.73 21.02 0.90
N LEU A 92 1.17 19.90 0.43
CA LEU A 92 -0.02 19.31 1.03
C LEU A 92 0.22 18.88 2.49
N PRO A 93 -0.82 18.99 3.33
CA PRO A 93 -0.76 18.50 4.69
C PRO A 93 -0.59 16.96 4.69
N TYR A 94 0.10 16.46 5.71
CA TYR A 94 0.46 15.03 5.82
C TYR A 94 -0.72 14.08 5.63
N ARG A 95 -1.87 14.36 6.27
CA ARG A 95 -3.06 13.50 6.23
C ARG A 95 -3.65 13.37 4.83
N GLU A 96 -3.75 14.49 4.11
CA GLU A 96 -4.25 14.50 2.73
C GLU A 96 -3.29 13.81 1.78
N MET A 97 -1.99 14.11 1.91
CA MET A 97 -0.96 13.48 1.09
C MET A 97 -0.92 11.95 1.28
N LYS A 98 -0.95 11.49 2.55
CA LYS A 98 -1.04 10.07 2.90
C LYS A 98 -2.26 9.42 2.23
N ARG A 99 -3.43 10.06 2.32
CA ARG A 99 -4.67 9.56 1.72
C ARG A 99 -4.54 9.42 0.20
N LEU A 100 -3.99 10.42 -0.48
CA LEU A 100 -3.75 10.37 -1.94
C LEU A 100 -2.83 9.20 -2.34
N ILE A 101 -1.71 9.01 -1.63
CA ILE A 101 -0.75 7.94 -1.93
C ILE A 101 -1.40 6.56 -1.76
N LEU A 102 -2.12 6.36 -0.65
CA LEU A 102 -2.81 5.11 -0.35
C LEU A 102 -3.94 4.84 -1.35
N PHE A 103 -4.71 5.86 -1.69
CA PHE A 103 -5.79 5.75 -2.66
C PHE A 103 -5.28 5.37 -4.04
N ARG A 104 -4.23 6.02 -4.56
CA ARG A 104 -3.59 5.66 -5.85
C ARG A 104 -3.12 4.21 -5.85
N ARG A 105 -2.51 3.74 -4.74
CA ARG A 105 -2.06 2.35 -4.60
C ARG A 105 -3.21 1.37 -4.69
N ASN A 106 -4.35 1.69 -4.08
CA ASN A 106 -5.54 0.87 -4.14
C ASN A 106 -6.15 0.92 -5.55
N MET A 107 -6.40 2.09 -6.12
CA MET A 107 -7.04 2.23 -7.44
C MET A 107 -6.35 1.49 -8.59
N ILE A 108 -5.01 1.34 -8.55
CA ILE A 108 -4.29 0.57 -9.57
C ILE A 108 -4.80 -0.88 -9.70
N LYS A 109 -5.26 -1.51 -8.61
CA LYS A 109 -5.88 -2.85 -8.72
C LYS A 109 -7.39 -2.78 -9.01
N ALA A 110 -8.04 -1.63 -8.80
CA ALA A 110 -9.49 -1.47 -8.96
C ALA A 110 -9.88 -1.29 -10.42
N ILE A 111 -9.06 -0.53 -11.17
CA ILE A 111 -9.33 -0.22 -12.57
C ILE A 111 -9.42 -1.50 -13.42
N PRO A 112 -8.49 -2.47 -13.34
CA PRO A 112 -8.62 -3.72 -14.10
C PRO A 112 -9.89 -4.51 -13.72
N LEU A 113 -10.23 -4.55 -12.43
CA LEU A 113 -11.44 -5.23 -11.96
C LEU A 113 -12.71 -4.60 -12.55
N LEU A 114 -12.76 -3.26 -12.59
CA LEU A 114 -13.87 -2.51 -13.16
C LEU A 114 -14.01 -2.78 -14.67
N VAL A 115 -12.91 -2.73 -15.41
CA VAL A 115 -12.89 -3.00 -16.86
C VAL A 115 -13.36 -4.42 -17.16
N ILE A 116 -12.89 -5.41 -16.39
CA ILE A 116 -13.33 -6.80 -16.53
C ILE A 116 -14.81 -6.96 -16.17
N SER A 117 -15.36 -6.14 -15.28
CA SER A 117 -16.77 -6.23 -14.86
C SER A 117 -17.77 -5.54 -15.82
N LEU A 118 -17.29 -4.80 -16.83
CA LEU A 118 -18.15 -4.07 -17.77
C LEU A 118 -19.09 -5.00 -18.57
N PRO A 119 -18.65 -6.19 -19.04
CA PRO A 119 -19.54 -7.14 -19.69
C PRO A 119 -20.47 -7.85 -18.68
N PRO A 120 -21.77 -8.02 -18.99
CA PRO A 120 -22.75 -8.59 -18.06
C PRO A 120 -22.44 -10.03 -17.61
N PHE A 121 -21.77 -10.83 -18.46
CA PHE A 121 -21.38 -12.20 -18.13
C PHE A 121 -20.13 -12.29 -17.25
N ALA A 122 -19.31 -11.24 -17.23
CA ALA A 122 -18.05 -11.23 -16.50
C ALA A 122 -18.24 -10.92 -15.01
N ILE A 123 -19.40 -10.38 -14.61
CA ILE A 123 -19.73 -10.09 -13.20
C ILE A 123 -19.63 -11.37 -12.36
N GLY A 124 -20.25 -12.47 -12.80
CA GLY A 124 -20.16 -13.76 -12.10
C GLY A 124 -18.73 -14.30 -11.99
N PHE A 125 -17.94 -14.12 -13.06
CA PHE A 125 -16.53 -14.51 -13.09
C PHE A 125 -15.67 -13.68 -12.12
N VAL A 126 -15.91 -12.36 -12.05
CA VAL A 126 -15.26 -11.46 -11.08
C VAL A 126 -15.57 -11.88 -9.64
N PHE A 127 -16.81 -12.27 -9.34
CA PHE A 127 -17.18 -12.80 -8.01
C PHE A 127 -16.43 -14.09 -7.67
N ILE A 128 -16.28 -15.01 -8.62
CA ILE A 128 -15.50 -16.25 -8.42
C ILE A 128 -14.03 -15.92 -8.17
N LEU A 129 -13.44 -15.06 -9.00
CA LEU A 129 -12.05 -14.62 -8.85
C LEU A 129 -11.81 -13.90 -7.52
N MET A 130 -12.77 -13.09 -7.08
CA MET A 130 -12.72 -12.41 -5.80
C MET A 130 -12.65 -13.39 -4.61
N CYS A 131 -13.40 -14.48 -4.67
CA CYS A 131 -13.38 -15.53 -3.65
C CYS A 131 -12.07 -16.34 -3.66
N LEU A 132 -11.52 -16.61 -4.85
CA LEU A 132 -10.29 -17.41 -5.00
C LEU A 132 -9.01 -16.60 -4.73
N PHE A 133 -8.98 -15.33 -5.15
CA PHE A 133 -7.79 -14.47 -5.08
C PHE A 133 -8.05 -13.14 -4.34
N PRO A 134 -8.52 -13.18 -3.08
CA PRO A 134 -8.88 -11.98 -2.34
C PRO A 134 -7.70 -11.01 -2.17
N ARG A 135 -6.46 -11.50 -2.03
CA ARG A 135 -5.27 -10.65 -1.85
C ARG A 135 -4.89 -9.85 -3.10
N GLN A 136 -5.12 -10.42 -4.28
CA GLN A 136 -4.69 -9.84 -5.56
C GLN A 136 -5.72 -8.86 -6.11
N LEU A 137 -7.01 -9.17 -5.95
CA LEU A 137 -8.11 -8.43 -6.57
C LEU A 137 -8.81 -7.46 -5.63
N LEU A 138 -8.84 -7.72 -4.32
CA LEU A 138 -9.55 -6.86 -3.37
C LEU A 138 -8.66 -5.79 -2.75
N PHE A 139 -9.24 -4.60 -2.56
CA PHE A 139 -8.66 -3.52 -1.76
C PHE A 139 -8.80 -3.83 -0.27
N ARG A 140 -7.99 -3.12 0.54
CA ARG A 140 -8.04 -3.21 2.00
C ARG A 140 -9.46 -3.02 2.56
N HIS A 141 -10.28 -2.15 1.96
CA HIS A 141 -11.67 -1.89 2.36
C HIS A 141 -12.62 -3.08 2.21
N PHE A 142 -12.29 -4.05 1.36
CA PHE A 142 -13.11 -5.23 1.13
C PHE A 142 -12.66 -6.46 1.94
N TRP A 143 -11.57 -6.35 2.70
CA TRP A 143 -11.05 -7.45 3.51
C TRP A 143 -11.67 -7.43 4.90
N THR A 144 -12.01 -8.61 5.41
CA THR A 144 -12.40 -8.76 6.81
C THR A 144 -11.23 -8.40 7.74
N PRO A 145 -11.48 -7.93 8.98
CA PRO A 145 -10.41 -7.60 9.93
C PRO A 145 -9.43 -8.75 10.19
N GLN A 146 -9.90 -10.01 10.12
CA GLN A 146 -9.06 -11.19 10.23
C GLN A 146 -8.17 -11.38 9.00
N GLN A 147 -8.72 -11.18 7.79
CA GLN A 147 -7.96 -11.25 6.54
C GLN A 147 -6.89 -10.16 6.47
N GLN A 148 -7.21 -8.93 6.89
CA GLN A 148 -6.26 -7.82 6.92
C GLN A 148 -5.02 -8.16 7.76
N ARG A 149 -5.22 -8.65 8.99
CA ARG A 149 -4.14 -9.08 9.88
C ARG A 149 -3.30 -10.20 9.26
N LYS A 150 -3.95 -11.22 8.69
CA LYS A 150 -3.26 -12.34 8.03
C LYS A 150 -2.39 -11.86 6.85
N PHE A 151 -2.93 -10.99 6.00
CA PHE A 151 -2.20 -10.50 4.83
C PHE A 151 -1.06 -9.55 5.20
N GLN A 152 -1.27 -8.67 6.20
CA GLN A 152 -0.20 -7.84 6.75
C GLN A 152 0.95 -8.71 7.30
N MET A 153 0.64 -9.77 8.05
CA MET A 153 1.65 -10.70 8.56
C MET A 153 2.46 -11.34 7.43
N ILE A 154 1.79 -11.80 6.36
CA ILE A 154 2.47 -12.38 5.20
C ILE A 154 3.35 -11.35 4.49
N ASP A 155 2.88 -10.11 4.35
CA ASP A 155 3.67 -9.01 3.76
C ASP A 155 4.92 -8.71 4.60
N HIS A 156 4.81 -8.69 5.93
CA HIS A 156 5.95 -8.49 6.83
C HIS A 156 6.96 -9.64 6.75
N ILE A 157 6.51 -10.90 6.75
CA ILE A 157 7.40 -12.06 6.59
C ILE A 157 8.17 -11.95 5.27
N LYS A 158 7.47 -11.70 4.16
CA LYS A 158 8.11 -11.54 2.85
C LYS A 158 9.12 -10.39 2.84
N ARG A 159 8.77 -9.25 3.44
CA ARG A 159 9.67 -8.09 3.56
C ARG A 159 10.93 -8.45 4.34
N SER A 160 10.79 -9.11 5.50
CA SER A 160 11.93 -9.52 6.35
C SER A 160 12.90 -10.46 5.64
N GLN A 161 12.39 -11.43 4.87
CA GLN A 161 13.21 -12.33 4.05
C GLN A 161 13.98 -11.59 2.95
N CYS A 162 13.40 -10.52 2.39
CA CYS A 162 14.08 -9.67 1.41
C CYS A 162 15.12 -8.75 2.04
N GLN A 163 14.90 -8.29 3.28
CA GLN A 163 15.82 -7.40 4.00
C GLN A 163 17.21 -8.01 4.18
N ALA A 164 17.29 -9.27 4.61
CA ALA A 164 18.57 -9.99 4.72
C ALA A 164 19.31 -10.05 3.36
N LYS A 165 18.59 -10.43 2.29
CA LYS A 165 19.16 -10.50 0.93
C LYS A 165 19.64 -9.15 0.40
N ILE A 166 19.01 -8.05 0.81
CA ILE A 166 19.44 -6.69 0.44
C ILE A 166 20.74 -6.34 1.13
N LEU A 167 20.88 -6.70 2.41
CA LEU A 167 22.12 -6.51 3.15
C LEU A 167 23.27 -7.28 2.49
N ASP A 168 23.07 -8.56 2.15
CA ASP A 168 24.07 -9.38 1.46
C ASP A 168 24.46 -8.77 0.11
N SER A 169 23.46 -8.35 -0.68
CA SER A 169 23.67 -7.72 -1.98
C SER A 169 24.40 -6.37 -1.86
N LEU A 170 24.20 -5.64 -0.75
CA LEU A 170 24.89 -4.39 -0.47
C LEU A 170 26.36 -4.64 -0.12
N VAL A 171 26.67 -5.66 0.69
CA VAL A 171 28.07 -6.09 0.97
C VAL A 171 28.78 -6.49 -0.33
N LEU A 172 28.12 -7.25 -1.20
CA LEU A 172 28.68 -7.63 -2.51
C LEU A 172 28.95 -6.44 -3.44
N THR A 173 28.29 -5.30 -3.20
CA THR A 173 28.48 -4.08 -4.00
C THR A 173 29.59 -3.18 -3.45
N VAL A 174 30.04 -3.39 -2.20
CA VAL A 174 31.09 -2.58 -1.54
C VAL A 174 32.36 -2.45 -2.40
N PRO A 175 32.91 -3.50 -3.04
CA PRO A 175 34.14 -3.38 -3.84
C PRO A 175 34.02 -2.43 -5.04
N ARG A 176 32.80 -2.12 -5.48
CA ARG A 176 32.53 -1.23 -6.62
C ARG A 176 32.43 0.25 -6.22
N VAL A 177 32.38 0.53 -4.92
CA VAL A 177 32.24 1.88 -4.36
C VAL A 177 33.61 2.56 -4.26
N SER A 178 33.64 3.89 -4.20
CA SER A 178 34.87 4.65 -3.98
C SER A 178 35.59 4.24 -2.68
N VAL A 179 36.91 4.13 -2.75
CA VAL A 179 37.78 3.63 -1.67
C VAL A 179 37.57 4.38 -0.36
N SER A 180 37.32 5.69 -0.41
CA SER A 180 37.08 6.53 0.77
C SER A 180 35.85 6.11 1.59
N HIS A 181 34.82 5.55 0.95
CA HIS A 181 33.56 5.16 1.61
C HIS A 181 33.42 3.65 1.81
N GLN A 182 34.30 2.83 1.23
CA GLN A 182 34.25 1.36 1.34
C GLN A 182 34.30 0.89 2.80
N ARG A 183 35.24 1.41 3.60
CA ARG A 183 35.40 1.02 4.99
C ARG A 183 34.17 1.39 5.84
N SER A 184 33.65 2.60 5.67
CA SER A 184 32.45 3.07 6.39
C SER A 184 31.22 2.26 6.02
N LEU A 185 31.04 1.93 4.74
CA LEU A 185 29.93 1.10 4.28
C LEU A 185 30.05 -0.33 4.78
N LEU A 186 31.25 -0.92 4.73
CA LEU A 186 31.49 -2.27 5.24
C LEU A 186 31.23 -2.34 6.75
N ASN A 187 31.74 -1.37 7.52
CA ASN A 187 31.49 -1.30 8.97
C ASN A 187 29.99 -1.20 9.29
N LEU A 188 29.25 -0.38 8.54
CA LEU A 188 27.80 -0.27 8.68
C LEU A 188 27.11 -1.62 8.41
N CYS A 189 27.49 -2.31 7.32
CA CYS A 189 26.95 -3.61 6.99
C CYS A 189 27.24 -4.66 8.05
N SER A 190 28.51 -4.79 8.46
CA SER A 190 28.94 -5.76 9.47
C SER A 190 28.23 -5.53 10.79
N LYS A 191 28.06 -4.26 11.21
CA LYS A 191 27.29 -3.92 12.42
C LYS A 191 25.82 -4.40 12.32
N VAL A 192 25.19 -4.22 11.16
CA VAL A 192 23.83 -4.70 10.94
C VAL A 192 23.80 -6.24 10.83
N GLN A 193 24.81 -6.89 10.26
CA GLN A 193 24.93 -8.35 10.25
C GLN A 193 25.11 -8.93 11.66
N ASP A 194 25.79 -8.21 12.56
CA ASP A 194 25.97 -8.55 13.98
C ASP A 194 24.67 -8.42 14.82
N GLY A 195 23.53 -8.06 14.20
CA GLY A 195 22.27 -7.88 14.90
C GLY A 195 22.14 -6.54 15.66
N LYS A 196 23.04 -5.57 15.40
CA LYS A 196 22.98 -4.25 16.04
C LYS A 196 22.16 -3.26 15.20
N HIS A 197 21.45 -2.35 15.86
CA HIS A 197 20.75 -1.24 15.21
C HIS A 197 21.75 -0.13 14.85
N PRO A 198 21.81 0.34 13.59
CA PRO A 198 22.74 1.39 13.18
C PRO A 198 22.26 2.76 13.66
N ARG A 199 23.21 3.67 13.94
CA ARG A 199 22.90 5.06 14.29
C ARG A 199 22.64 5.87 13.03
N VAL A 200 21.79 6.90 13.11
CA VAL A 200 21.49 7.80 11.99
C VAL A 200 22.77 8.45 11.43
N SER A 201 23.72 8.80 12.29
CA SER A 201 25.01 9.38 11.90
C SER A 201 25.87 8.44 11.04
N GLU A 202 25.86 7.14 11.34
CA GLU A 202 26.62 6.12 10.58
C GLU A 202 26.04 5.95 9.18
N VAL A 203 24.72 5.98 9.06
CA VAL A 203 24.03 5.93 7.77
C VAL A 203 24.28 7.21 6.97
N ARG A 204 24.29 8.38 7.63
CA ARG A 204 24.58 9.67 6.98
C ARG A 204 26.01 9.72 6.43
N ALA A 205 26.97 9.09 7.11
CA ALA A 205 28.37 9.05 6.68
C ALA A 205 28.61 8.31 5.35
N VAL A 206 27.67 7.45 4.91
CA VAL A 206 27.77 6.70 3.66
C VAL A 206 26.84 7.23 2.56
N ARG A 207 26.19 8.39 2.77
CA ARG A 207 25.17 8.92 1.86
C ARG A 207 25.66 9.09 0.43
N ASP A 208 26.92 9.51 0.26
CA ASP A 208 27.49 9.87 -1.04
C ASP A 208 27.56 8.65 -1.97
N VAL A 209 27.61 7.44 -1.39
CA VAL A 209 27.57 6.16 -2.12
C VAL A 209 26.22 5.93 -2.80
N PHE A 210 25.15 6.58 -2.35
CA PHE A 210 23.80 6.43 -2.89
C PHE A 210 23.40 7.55 -3.86
N PHE A 211 24.34 8.45 -4.18
CA PHE A 211 24.12 9.52 -5.15
C PHE A 211 23.76 8.96 -6.53
N ARG A 212 23.01 9.72 -7.32
CA ARG A 212 22.40 9.28 -8.60
C ARG A 212 23.36 8.55 -9.56
N SER A 213 24.61 8.98 -9.64
CA SER A 213 25.67 8.44 -10.52
C SER A 213 26.54 7.35 -9.89
N SER A 214 26.36 7.07 -8.60
CA SER A 214 27.13 6.07 -7.85
C SER A 214 26.56 4.66 -8.06
N PRO A 215 27.32 3.56 -7.87
CA PRO A 215 26.85 2.18 -8.08
C PRO A 215 25.58 1.80 -7.29
N LEU A 216 25.37 2.37 -6.09
CA LEU A 216 24.15 2.19 -5.31
C LEU A 216 23.09 3.29 -5.56
N GLY A 217 23.36 4.23 -6.46
CA GLY A 217 22.43 5.24 -6.93
C GLY A 217 21.30 4.67 -7.77
N MET A 218 20.12 5.30 -7.71
CA MET A 218 18.89 4.77 -8.31
C MET A 218 19.02 4.45 -9.82
N GLN A 219 19.85 5.19 -10.56
CA GLN A 219 20.06 4.97 -12.00
C GLN A 219 21.04 3.85 -12.32
N CYS A 220 21.97 3.57 -11.41
CA CYS A 220 23.07 2.62 -11.63
C CYS A 220 22.86 1.29 -10.91
N VAL A 221 21.90 1.21 -9.97
CA VAL A 221 21.58 -0.05 -9.27
C VAL A 221 21.32 -1.18 -10.26
N VAL A 222 22.06 -2.27 -10.07
CA VAL A 222 22.00 -3.50 -10.87
C VAL A 222 20.59 -4.12 -10.77
N PRO A 223 20.02 -4.65 -11.87
CA PRO A 223 18.65 -5.20 -11.89
C PRO A 223 18.31 -6.18 -10.78
N ARG A 224 19.25 -7.07 -10.40
CA ARG A 224 19.05 -8.04 -9.31
C ARG A 224 18.78 -7.32 -7.98
N HIS A 225 19.60 -6.35 -7.64
CA HIS A 225 19.45 -5.56 -6.41
C HIS A 225 18.19 -4.68 -6.45
N LEU A 226 17.90 -4.09 -7.61
CA LEU A 226 16.69 -3.29 -7.81
C LEU A 226 15.40 -4.09 -7.55
N ARG A 227 15.35 -5.35 -7.99
CA ARG A 227 14.21 -6.25 -7.73
C ARG A 227 14.10 -6.61 -6.25
N LEU A 228 15.22 -6.76 -5.55
CA LEU A 228 15.21 -6.98 -4.11
C LEU A 228 14.61 -5.77 -3.39
N LEU A 229 15.08 -4.55 -3.68
CA LEU A 229 14.52 -3.30 -3.13
C LEU A 229 13.02 -3.17 -3.46
N GLY A 230 12.65 -3.45 -4.71
CA GLY A 230 11.26 -3.46 -5.15
C GLY A 230 10.39 -4.53 -4.47
N SER A 231 10.97 -5.58 -3.88
CA SER A 231 10.22 -6.64 -3.21
C SER A 231 9.81 -6.28 -1.78
N GLN A 232 10.41 -5.25 -1.17
CA GLN A 232 10.05 -4.74 0.16
C GLN A 232 8.83 -3.81 0.14
N ILE A 233 8.58 -3.21 -1.01
CA ILE A 233 7.50 -2.28 -1.29
C ILE A 233 6.48 -3.02 -2.18
N PRO A 234 5.18 -2.68 -2.14
CA PRO A 234 4.19 -3.26 -3.06
C PRO A 234 4.38 -2.77 -4.51
N VAL A 235 5.47 -3.20 -5.16
CA VAL A 235 5.79 -2.96 -6.57
C VAL A 235 5.84 -4.30 -7.31
N ILE A 236 5.37 -4.28 -8.56
CA ILE A 236 5.45 -5.44 -9.44
C ILE A 236 6.88 -5.54 -9.99
N VAL A 237 7.63 -6.55 -9.56
CA VAL A 237 9.07 -6.71 -9.85
C VAL A 237 9.39 -7.53 -11.11
N TRP A 238 8.41 -8.19 -11.73
CA TRP A 238 8.63 -8.99 -12.95
C TRP A 238 8.68 -8.14 -14.23
N PHE A 239 8.36 -6.84 -14.15
CA PHE A 239 8.50 -5.93 -15.28
C PHE A 239 9.98 -5.68 -15.65
N PRO A 240 10.25 -5.19 -16.87
CA PRO A 240 11.57 -4.70 -17.26
C PRO A 240 12.18 -3.73 -16.24
N SER A 241 13.51 -3.80 -16.07
CA SER A 241 14.24 -3.09 -15.00
C SER A 241 14.00 -1.57 -15.00
N PHE A 242 13.86 -0.94 -16.17
CA PHE A 242 13.59 0.49 -16.26
C PHE A 242 12.21 0.87 -15.70
N LEU A 243 11.18 0.03 -15.89
CA LEU A 243 9.85 0.26 -15.32
C LEU A 243 9.86 0.05 -13.81
N VAL A 244 10.54 -0.99 -13.33
CA VAL A 244 10.72 -1.24 -11.89
C VAL A 244 11.43 -0.04 -11.26
N ARG A 245 12.51 0.44 -11.87
CA ARG A 245 13.26 1.62 -11.42
C ARG A 245 12.38 2.86 -11.35
N ARG A 246 11.64 3.17 -12.41
CA ARG A 246 10.72 4.32 -12.45
C ARG A 246 9.67 4.23 -11.35
N ARG A 247 9.00 3.07 -11.21
CA ARG A 247 7.98 2.86 -10.17
C ARG A 247 8.55 2.97 -8.78
N LEU A 248 9.74 2.40 -8.55
CA LEU A 248 10.42 2.46 -7.26
C LEU A 248 10.84 3.89 -6.92
N THR A 249 11.37 4.63 -7.89
CA THR A 249 11.72 6.06 -7.73
C THR A 249 10.50 6.88 -7.33
N ILE A 250 9.36 6.71 -8.04
CA ILE A 250 8.11 7.40 -7.71
C ILE A 250 7.67 7.07 -6.28
N LYS A 251 7.75 5.80 -5.87
CA LYS A 251 7.36 5.38 -4.51
C LYS A 251 8.27 5.92 -3.43
N ALA A 252 9.57 5.98 -3.70
CA ALA A 252 10.52 6.53 -2.77
C ALA A 252 10.35 8.06 -2.64
N LEU A 253 10.10 8.77 -3.74
CA LEU A 253 9.78 10.20 -3.73
C LEU A 253 8.46 10.49 -3.00
N ASP A 254 7.40 9.71 -3.27
CA ASP A 254 6.13 9.78 -2.52
C ASP A 254 6.40 9.66 -1.01
N LEU A 255 7.27 8.74 -0.60
CA LEU A 255 7.65 8.56 0.80
C LEU A 255 8.46 9.73 1.36
N LEU A 256 9.45 10.23 0.62
CA LEU A 256 10.28 11.37 1.03
C LEU A 256 9.43 12.63 1.23
N TYR A 257 8.51 12.93 0.32
CA TYR A 257 7.62 14.07 0.48
C TYR A 257 6.63 13.87 1.62
N LEU A 258 6.17 12.63 1.83
CA LEU A 258 5.32 12.29 2.96
C LEU A 258 6.06 12.48 4.29
N ASP A 259 7.36 12.17 4.35
CA ASP A 259 8.22 12.42 5.51
C ASP A 259 8.36 13.92 5.79
N ARG A 260 8.61 14.74 4.75
CA ARG A 260 8.68 16.20 4.89
C ARG A 260 7.36 16.79 5.39
N ALA A 261 6.23 16.32 4.86
CA ALA A 261 4.91 16.73 5.33
C ALA A 261 4.67 16.29 6.79
N LEU A 262 5.15 15.10 7.18
CA LEU A 262 5.05 14.62 8.55
C LEU A 262 5.90 15.44 9.52
N GLN A 263 7.11 15.85 9.12
CA GLN A 263 7.96 16.73 9.93
C GLN A 263 7.30 18.09 10.19
N ARG A 264 6.64 18.67 9.17
CA ARG A 264 5.89 19.93 9.31
C ARG A 264 4.70 19.79 10.27
N LEU A 265 4.01 18.65 10.24
CA LEU A 265 2.91 18.37 11.18
C LEU A 265 3.44 18.17 12.61
N GLY A 266 4.60 17.53 12.75
CA GLY A 266 5.13 17.07 14.02
C GLY A 266 4.66 15.64 14.33
N PRO A 267 5.57 14.69 14.60
CA PRO A 267 5.20 13.30 14.91
C PRO A 267 4.37 13.18 16.20
N ASP A 268 4.49 14.12 17.13
CA ASP A 268 3.74 14.14 18.40
C ASP A 268 2.24 14.40 18.22
N GLN A 269 1.81 14.98 17.09
CA GLN A 269 0.39 15.22 16.78
C GLN A 269 -0.32 13.99 16.20
N LEU A 270 0.40 12.90 15.95
CA LEU A 270 -0.17 11.67 15.44
C LEU A 270 -0.88 10.89 16.55
N THR A 271 -2.04 10.33 16.23
CA THR A 271 -2.64 9.30 17.09
C THR A 271 -1.78 8.04 17.09
N GLU A 272 -1.92 7.17 18.09
CA GLU A 272 -1.16 5.92 18.14
C GLU A 272 -1.34 5.06 16.87
N ASP A 273 -2.55 4.99 16.34
CA ASP A 273 -2.86 4.26 15.11
C ASP A 273 -2.21 4.91 13.89
N GLU A 274 -2.21 6.24 13.81
CA GLU A 274 -1.52 6.97 12.74
C GLU A 274 -0.01 6.72 12.79
N MET A 275 0.57 6.70 13.99
CA MET A 275 1.99 6.41 14.23
C MET A 275 2.35 4.97 13.83
N ARG A 276 1.59 3.97 14.28
CA ARG A 276 1.82 2.56 13.89
C ARG A 276 1.75 2.38 12.38
N GLN A 277 0.77 3.03 11.72
CA GLN A 277 0.67 3.03 10.25
C GLN A 277 1.84 3.77 9.58
N ALA A 278 2.31 4.88 10.16
CA ALA A 278 3.47 5.61 9.66
C ALA A 278 4.73 4.73 9.69
N CYS A 279 4.92 3.95 10.75
CA CYS A 279 6.00 2.99 10.87
C CYS A 279 5.88 1.85 9.83
N ASP A 280 4.69 1.26 9.68
CA ASP A 280 4.42 0.19 8.70
C ASP A 280 4.72 0.61 7.25
N LEU A 281 4.34 1.83 6.88
CA LEU A 281 4.61 2.39 5.55
C LEU A 281 6.09 2.48 5.21
N ARG A 282 6.95 2.61 6.23
CA ARG A 282 8.40 2.76 6.09
C ARG A 282 9.17 1.46 6.25
N GLY A 283 8.49 0.36 6.57
CA GLY A 283 9.12 -0.96 6.61
C GLY A 283 8.95 -1.68 7.94
N LEU A 284 8.79 -0.94 9.05
CA LEU A 284 8.76 -1.48 10.40
C LEU A 284 7.52 -2.35 10.64
N ASN A 285 7.62 -3.40 11.46
CA ASN A 285 6.46 -4.15 11.92
C ASN A 285 6.04 -3.66 13.32
N PRO A 286 5.01 -2.80 13.44
CA PRO A 286 4.59 -2.24 14.72
C PRO A 286 3.90 -3.27 15.63
N SER A 287 3.48 -4.43 15.10
CA SER A 287 2.66 -5.41 15.83
C SER A 287 3.37 -6.03 17.04
N ARG A 288 4.70 -5.93 17.09
CA ARG A 288 5.56 -6.51 18.15
C ARG A 288 6.22 -5.43 19.01
N LEU A 289 5.88 -4.17 18.80
CA LEU A 289 6.57 -3.03 19.42
C LEU A 289 5.61 -2.25 20.32
N THR A 290 6.17 -1.67 21.38
CA THR A 290 5.45 -0.69 22.21
C THR A 290 5.25 0.63 21.44
N SER A 291 4.34 1.47 21.93
CA SER A 291 4.11 2.81 21.38
C SER A 291 5.40 3.63 21.38
N ASP A 292 6.15 3.61 22.48
CA ASP A 292 7.40 4.36 22.65
C ASP A 292 8.49 3.90 21.67
N HIS A 293 8.64 2.58 21.47
CA HIS A 293 9.58 2.08 20.47
C HIS A 293 9.19 2.48 19.05
N CYS A 294 7.90 2.52 18.72
CA CYS A 294 7.46 3.02 17.41
C CYS A 294 7.77 4.51 17.26
N LYS A 295 7.55 5.30 18.31
CA LYS A 295 7.81 6.74 18.33
C LYS A 295 9.29 7.03 18.13
N GLU A 296 10.15 6.42 18.94
CA GLU A 296 11.61 6.56 18.87
C GLU A 296 12.14 6.19 17.48
N TRP A 297 11.70 5.06 16.92
CA TRP A 297 12.08 4.64 15.58
C TRP A 297 11.65 5.66 14.50
N LEU A 298 10.43 6.18 14.63
CA LEU A 298 9.91 7.18 13.69
C LEU A 298 10.69 8.48 13.77
N HIS A 299 11.12 8.92 14.97
CA HIS A 299 12.00 10.08 15.11
C HIS A 299 13.34 9.86 14.41
N GLN A 300 13.99 8.71 14.63
CA GLN A 300 15.25 8.38 13.94
C GLN A 300 15.10 8.32 12.42
N TRP A 301 13.99 7.75 11.93
CA TRP A 301 13.67 7.75 10.50
C TRP A 301 13.52 9.17 9.96
N LEU A 302 12.77 10.04 10.64
CA LEU A 302 12.53 11.40 10.18
C LEU A 302 13.80 12.25 10.27
N GLU A 303 14.65 12.08 11.28
CA GLU A 303 15.95 12.75 11.36
C GLU A 303 16.82 12.39 10.14
N LEU A 304 16.80 11.12 9.72
CA LEU A 304 17.48 10.67 8.53
C LEU A 304 16.86 11.30 7.27
N SER A 305 15.55 11.14 7.06
CA SER A 305 14.89 11.54 5.82
C SER A 305 14.81 13.05 5.61
N ALA A 306 14.88 13.86 6.68
CA ALA A 306 15.04 15.32 6.61
C ALA A 306 16.25 15.74 5.76
N ASN A 307 17.34 14.97 5.87
CA ASN A 307 18.64 15.28 5.28
C ASN A 307 18.87 14.61 3.92
N ILE A 308 17.87 13.90 3.38
CA ILE A 308 17.98 13.19 2.10
C ILE A 308 17.45 14.05 0.95
N ASN A 309 18.27 14.15 -0.08
CA ASN A 309 17.92 14.80 -1.34
C ASN A 309 17.30 13.82 -2.34
N GLU A 310 16.60 14.36 -3.35
CA GLU A 310 16.01 13.55 -4.43
C GLU A 310 17.06 12.76 -5.25
N SER A 311 18.29 13.26 -5.32
CA SER A 311 19.44 12.61 -5.96
C SER A 311 19.91 11.35 -5.22
N GLU A 312 19.64 11.27 -3.92
CA GLU A 312 20.09 10.21 -3.00
C GLU A 312 18.94 9.28 -2.62
N ILE A 313 17.82 9.33 -3.36
CA ILE A 313 16.58 8.62 -3.02
C ILE A 313 16.74 7.11 -2.87
N SER A 314 17.79 6.55 -3.46
CA SER A 314 18.17 5.15 -3.26
C SER A 314 18.48 4.86 -1.79
N LEU A 315 19.15 5.77 -1.08
CA LEU A 315 19.47 5.63 0.34
C LEU A 315 18.20 5.40 1.17
N LEU A 316 17.13 6.16 0.92
CA LEU A 316 15.86 6.04 1.64
C LEU A 316 15.30 4.61 1.58
N LEU A 317 15.39 3.98 0.40
CA LEU A 317 14.95 2.60 0.19
C LEU A 317 15.83 1.58 0.92
N HIS A 318 17.14 1.80 0.92
CA HIS A 318 18.06 0.96 1.69
C HIS A 318 17.85 1.12 3.20
N CYS A 319 17.49 2.32 3.66
CA CYS A 319 17.21 2.59 5.07
C CYS A 319 15.96 1.88 5.57
N MET A 320 14.98 1.58 4.69
CA MET A 320 13.85 0.67 5.01
C MET A 320 14.30 -0.75 5.37
N THR A 321 15.56 -1.09 5.10
CA THR A 321 16.19 -2.34 5.53
C THR A 321 17.08 -2.10 6.74
N LEU A 322 18.02 -1.16 6.63
CA LEU A 322 19.08 -0.93 7.61
C LEU A 322 18.52 -0.54 8.98
N LEU A 323 17.48 0.31 9.02
CA LEU A 323 16.88 0.77 10.27
C LEU A 323 15.81 -0.18 10.83
N THR A 324 15.33 -1.15 10.06
CA THR A 324 14.24 -2.03 10.49
C THR A 324 14.69 -3.43 10.87
N LEU A 325 15.78 -3.93 10.28
CA LEU A 325 16.16 -5.34 10.37
C LEU A 325 16.42 -5.79 11.82
N ASN A 326 17.10 -4.93 12.59
CA ASN A 326 17.50 -5.21 13.97
C ASN A 326 16.81 -4.29 14.98
N TYR A 327 15.58 -3.84 14.66
CA TYR A 327 14.79 -3.01 15.57
C TYR A 327 13.66 -3.84 16.22
N PRO A 328 13.46 -3.77 17.55
CA PRO A 328 14.17 -2.93 18.52
C PRO A 328 15.58 -3.47 18.79
N PRO A 329 16.54 -2.61 19.19
CA PRO A 329 17.86 -3.08 19.56
C PRO A 329 17.76 -4.06 20.73
N VAL A 330 18.47 -5.19 20.64
CA VAL A 330 18.55 -6.14 21.75
C VAL A 330 19.22 -5.42 22.92
N THR A 331 18.46 -5.12 23.96
CA THR A 331 18.99 -4.72 25.26
C THR A 331 19.74 -5.93 25.81
N LYS A 332 21.07 -5.87 25.78
CA LYS A 332 21.91 -6.85 26.48
C LYS A 332 21.78 -6.69 27.98
#